data_AF-A0A9P7D9W1-F1
#
_entry.id   AF-A0A9P7D9W1-F1
#
_cell.length_a   1.000
_cell.length_b   1.000
_cell.length_c   1.000
_cell.angle_alpha   90.00
_cell.angle_beta   90.00
_cell.angle_gamma   90.00
#
_symmetry.space_group_name_H-M   'P 1'
#
loop_
_entity.id
_entity.type
_entity.pdbx_description
1 polymer ?
#
loop_
_entity_poly.entity_id
_entity_poly.type
_entity_poly.pdbx_seq_one_letter_code
_entity_poly.pdbx_strand_id
1 'polypeptide(L)'
;LLKFTESIVSGSNALNLIMLKSQQVVAHDINVYATEQYELVVVEYLKNQEGYKVADKISPKPKYDGSAIARIYKLENGEKKIDIIITHRKCAIAPVLQFHSTIVMNYITADNIVCMYPKWTCNRKGFINPRLYMEDKTNLRTAEALMKYKKRGFRLCAEPFQLGMHNCNRSIDCPHATRTTVDEHMFHWNINNGTAVGTTMMDCWDMPIIVWSLGGHGCTTESNRRSLNHILVAA
;
A
#
# COMPACT_ATOMS: atom_id res chain seq x y z
N LEU A 1 17.97 4.52 11.55
CA LEU A 1 17.62 5.09 10.22
C LEU A 1 16.13 5.43 10.12
N LEU A 2 15.22 4.45 10.03
CA LEU A 2 13.80 4.67 9.72
C LEU A 2 13.10 5.75 10.57
N LYS A 3 13.33 5.77 11.90
CA LYS A 3 12.72 6.76 12.80
C LYS A 3 13.15 8.19 12.47
N PHE A 4 14.45 8.38 12.30
CA PHE A 4 15.04 9.70 12.02
C PHE A 4 14.64 10.25 10.65
N THR A 5 14.41 9.38 9.67
CA THR A 5 14.08 9.78 8.29
C THR A 5 12.60 9.61 7.94
N GLU A 6 11.74 9.36 8.95
CA GLU A 6 10.30 9.09 8.77
C GLU A 6 10.02 8.06 7.66
N SER A 7 10.96 7.14 7.47
CA SER A 7 10.96 6.19 6.37
C SER A 7 10.27 4.91 6.81
N ILE A 8 9.68 4.21 5.85
CA ILE A 8 8.94 2.98 6.12
C ILE A 8 9.42 1.84 5.22
N VAL A 9 9.25 0.61 5.66
CA VAL A 9 9.39 -0.59 4.82
C VAL A 9 8.00 -1.05 4.39
N SER A 10 7.80 -1.39 3.12
CA SER A 10 6.50 -1.84 2.61
C SER A 10 6.64 -2.97 1.57
N GLY A 11 5.57 -3.24 0.82
CA GLY A 11 5.52 -4.30 -0.18
C GLY A 11 5.40 -5.70 0.43
N SER A 12 6.02 -6.69 -0.23
CA SER A 12 5.92 -8.09 0.22
C SER A 12 6.52 -8.34 1.60
N ASN A 13 7.54 -7.59 2.02
CA ASN A 13 8.14 -7.77 3.36
C ASN A 13 7.15 -7.44 4.47
N ALA A 14 6.43 -6.32 4.34
CA ALA A 14 5.41 -5.95 5.31
C ALA A 14 4.27 -6.97 5.34
N LEU A 15 3.81 -7.43 4.17
CA LEU A 15 2.79 -8.49 4.09
C LEU A 15 3.23 -9.79 4.77
N ASN A 16 4.50 -10.20 4.60
CA ASN A 16 5.02 -11.43 5.19
C ASN A 16 4.96 -11.43 6.71
N LEU A 17 5.32 -10.29 7.31
CA LEU A 17 5.29 -10.10 8.75
C LEU A 17 3.87 -10.02 9.31
N ILE A 18 2.87 -9.69 8.50
CA ILE A 18 1.46 -9.74 8.91
C ILE A 18 0.91 -11.16 8.79
N MET A 19 1.30 -11.90 7.75
CA MET A 19 0.72 -13.20 7.38
C MET A 19 1.41 -14.41 8.03
N LEU A 20 2.04 -14.25 9.21
CA LEU A 20 3.03 -15.11 9.90
C LEU A 20 2.87 -16.65 9.93
N LYS A 21 1.89 -17.27 9.26
CA LYS A 21 1.67 -18.73 9.22
C LYS A 21 1.23 -19.34 7.87
N SER A 22 1.16 -18.62 6.75
CA SER A 22 0.76 -19.25 5.46
C SER A 22 1.86 -19.17 4.39
N GLN A 23 2.52 -20.29 4.11
CA GLN A 23 3.38 -20.56 2.94
C GLN A 23 4.24 -19.39 2.44
N GLN A 24 5.49 -19.37 2.92
CA GLN A 24 6.68 -18.71 2.38
C GLN A 24 6.44 -17.79 1.17
N VAL A 25 5.91 -16.60 1.43
CA VAL A 25 6.16 -15.50 0.51
C VAL A 25 7.62 -15.10 0.75
N VAL A 26 8.56 -15.68 0.00
CA VAL A 26 9.96 -15.25 0.08
C VAL A 26 10.02 -13.85 -0.56
N ALA A 27 10.40 -12.85 0.23
CA ALA A 27 10.76 -11.55 -0.30
C ALA A 27 12.24 -11.60 -0.68
N HIS A 28 12.56 -11.20 -1.91
CA HIS A 28 13.93 -11.20 -2.43
C HIS A 28 14.59 -9.82 -2.31
N ASP A 29 13.80 -8.81 -2.01
CA ASP A 29 14.13 -7.39 -2.04
C ASP A 29 13.42 -6.68 -0.89
N ILE A 30 14.10 -5.78 -0.18
CA ILE A 30 13.49 -4.88 0.80
C ILE A 30 13.13 -3.57 0.10
N ASN A 31 11.90 -3.11 0.29
CA ASN A 31 11.43 -1.85 -0.30
C ASN A 31 11.31 -0.81 0.81
N VAL A 32 12.22 0.17 0.83
CA VAL A 32 12.25 1.31 1.75
C VAL A 32 11.62 2.53 1.07
N TYR A 33 10.69 3.20 1.73
CA TYR A 33 10.03 4.41 1.24
C TYR A 33 10.49 5.59 2.08
N ALA A 34 10.88 6.68 1.43
CA ALA A 34 11.35 7.91 2.06
C ALA A 34 10.85 9.13 1.29
N THR A 35 10.80 10.29 1.93
CA THR A 35 10.49 11.56 1.27
C THR A 35 11.73 12.16 0.61
N GLU A 36 11.56 13.07 -0.36
CA GLU A 36 12.69 13.78 -1.00
C GLU A 36 13.58 14.51 0.02
N GLN A 37 13.01 14.98 1.14
CA GLN A 37 13.74 15.63 2.23
C GLN A 37 14.84 14.74 2.82
N TYR A 38 14.59 13.43 2.93
CA TYR A 38 15.51 12.48 3.56
C TYR A 38 16.23 11.57 2.56
N GLU A 39 16.07 11.80 1.26
CA GLU A 39 16.66 10.96 0.21
C GLU A 39 18.16 10.77 0.36
N LEU A 40 18.91 11.88 0.45
CA LEU A 40 20.37 11.81 0.58
C LEU A 40 20.78 11.09 1.86
N VAL A 41 20.07 11.32 2.97
CA VAL A 41 20.36 10.68 4.26
C VAL A 41 20.20 9.17 4.16
N VAL A 42 19.08 8.69 3.60
CA VAL A 42 18.81 7.25 3.48
C VAL A 42 19.78 6.58 2.51
N VAL A 43 20.02 7.17 1.34
CA VAL A 43 20.92 6.61 0.33
C VAL A 43 22.35 6.58 0.82
N GLU A 44 22.87 7.68 1.37
CA GLU A 44 24.25 7.75 1.85
C GLU A 44 24.48 6.92 3.11
N TYR A 45 23.48 6.79 4.01
CA TYR A 45 23.59 5.85 5.13
C TYR A 45 23.77 4.42 4.62
N LEU A 46 22.91 3.96 3.71
CA LEU A 46 23.00 2.59 3.18
C LEU A 46 24.30 2.34 2.41
N LYS A 47 24.82 3.35 1.71
CA LYS A 47 26.13 3.25 1.03
C LYS A 47 27.29 3.21 2.00
N ASN A 48 27.39 4.21 2.86
CA ASN A 48 28.60 4.50 3.62
C ASN A 48 28.67 3.73 4.94
N GLN A 49 27.51 3.36 5.52
CA GLN A 49 27.44 2.64 6.79
C GLN A 49 27.12 1.15 6.60
N GLU A 50 26.29 0.80 5.62
CA GLU A 50 25.83 -0.59 5.41
C GLU A 50 26.48 -1.27 4.18
N GLY A 51 27.37 -0.56 3.47
CA GLY A 51 28.19 -1.10 2.37
C GLY A 51 27.43 -1.40 1.08
N TYR A 52 26.22 -0.87 0.89
CA TYR A 52 25.47 -1.05 -0.35
C TYR A 52 26.05 -0.21 -1.50
N LYS A 53 25.86 -0.69 -2.73
CA LYS A 53 26.18 0.04 -3.96
C LYS A 53 24.91 0.33 -4.73
N VAL A 54 24.85 1.49 -5.38
CA VAL A 54 23.72 1.83 -6.27
C VAL A 54 23.92 1.10 -7.59
N ALA A 55 23.08 0.10 -7.85
CA ALA A 55 23.07 -0.65 -9.10
C ALA A 55 22.30 0.08 -10.21
N ASP A 56 21.23 0.80 -9.83
CA ASP A 56 20.38 1.51 -10.78
C ASP A 56 19.67 2.70 -10.11
N LYS A 57 19.33 3.71 -10.91
CA LYS A 57 18.54 4.87 -10.50
C LYS A 57 17.47 5.16 -11.55
N ILE A 58 16.23 4.93 -11.17
CA ILE A 58 15.06 5.10 -12.03
C ILE A 58 14.33 6.37 -11.60
N SER A 59 14.11 7.30 -12.52
CA SER A 59 13.21 8.43 -12.31
C SER A 59 11.96 8.20 -13.17
N PRO A 60 10.81 7.85 -12.58
CA PRO A 60 9.55 7.79 -13.33
C PRO A 60 9.34 9.09 -14.11
N LYS A 61 8.83 8.98 -15.35
CA LYS A 61 8.63 10.16 -16.21
C LYS A 61 7.71 11.17 -15.50
N PRO A 62 8.05 12.48 -15.48
CA PRO A 62 7.35 13.44 -14.65
C PRO A 62 5.90 13.78 -15.10
N LYS A 63 5.09 14.05 -14.06
CA LYS A 63 3.93 14.98 -13.93
C LYS A 63 2.51 14.61 -14.40
N TYR A 64 2.28 13.62 -15.26
CA TYR A 64 0.90 13.29 -15.69
C TYR A 64 0.35 11.96 -15.15
N ASP A 65 1.19 11.13 -14.52
CA ASP A 65 0.77 9.81 -14.04
C ASP A 65 0.20 9.83 -12.61
N GLY A 66 0.07 11.01 -11.99
CA GLY A 66 -0.41 11.19 -10.61
C GLY A 66 0.33 10.36 -9.55
N SER A 67 1.47 9.73 -9.89
CA SER A 67 2.22 8.84 -9.02
C SER A 67 2.73 9.63 -7.82
N ALA A 68 2.85 9.02 -6.66
CA ALA A 68 3.52 9.61 -5.52
C ALA A 68 5.04 9.40 -5.59
N ILE A 69 5.53 8.53 -6.48
CA ILE A 69 6.94 8.15 -6.59
C ILE A 69 7.69 9.18 -7.44
N ALA A 70 8.77 9.73 -6.90
CA ALA A 70 9.67 10.65 -7.58
C ALA A 70 10.88 9.92 -8.17
N ARG A 71 11.50 9.00 -7.42
CA ARG A 71 12.72 8.27 -7.79
C ARG A 71 12.73 6.88 -7.16
N ILE A 72 13.44 5.94 -7.76
CA ILE A 72 13.72 4.62 -7.20
C ILE A 72 15.23 4.38 -7.34
N TYR A 73 15.90 4.11 -6.22
CA TYR A 73 17.28 3.63 -6.22
C TYR A 73 17.28 2.13 -5.96
N LYS A 74 17.96 1.37 -6.82
CA LYS A 74 18.20 -0.06 -6.58
C LYS A 74 19.58 -0.21 -6.00
N LEU A 75 19.67 -0.73 -4.79
CA LEU A 75 20.90 -0.93 -4.05
C LEU A 75 21.16 -2.42 -3.88
N GLU A 76 22.42 -2.80 -3.95
CA GLU A 76 22.88 -4.18 -3.76
C GLU A 76 24.10 -4.28 -2.84
N ASN A 77 24.15 -5.35 -2.06
CA ASN A 77 25.30 -5.77 -1.27
C ASN A 77 25.37 -7.30 -1.29
N GLY A 78 26.12 -7.85 -2.25
CA GLY A 78 26.12 -9.29 -2.55
C GLY A 78 24.73 -9.75 -3.02
N GLU A 79 24.14 -10.72 -2.32
CA GLU A 79 22.79 -11.21 -2.61
C GLU A 79 21.66 -10.33 -2.04
N LYS A 80 22.00 -9.38 -1.15
CA LYS A 80 21.01 -8.49 -0.51
C LYS A 80 20.64 -7.36 -1.46
N LYS A 81 19.33 -7.14 -1.66
CA LYS A 81 18.80 -6.09 -2.53
C LYS A 81 17.85 -5.18 -1.76
N ILE A 82 18.01 -3.87 -1.94
CA ILE A 82 17.13 -2.84 -1.39
C ILE A 82 16.69 -1.91 -2.50
N ASP A 83 15.39 -1.76 -2.67
CA ASP A 83 14.82 -0.67 -3.46
C ASP A 83 14.47 0.48 -2.51
N ILE A 84 15.03 1.67 -2.75
CA ILE A 84 14.67 2.92 -2.05
C ILE A 84 13.74 3.72 -2.95
N ILE A 85 12.47 3.78 -2.57
CA ILE A 85 11.42 4.50 -3.27
C ILE A 85 11.28 5.89 -2.64
N ILE A 86 11.67 6.91 -3.38
CA ILE A 86 11.54 8.31 -2.96
C ILE A 86 10.20 8.85 -3.41
N THR A 87 9.47 9.50 -2.50
CA THR A 87 8.23 10.20 -2.80
C THR A 87 8.39 11.72 -2.75
N HIS A 88 7.78 12.43 -3.71
CA HIS A 88 7.66 13.89 -3.69
C HIS A 88 6.50 14.37 -2.81
N ARG A 89 5.79 13.45 -2.15
CA ARG A 89 4.76 13.78 -1.16
C ARG A 89 5.42 14.02 0.19
N LYS A 90 4.70 14.71 1.08
CA LYS A 90 5.17 15.01 2.44
C LYS A 90 5.28 13.79 3.35
N CYS A 91 4.82 12.61 2.92
CA CYS A 91 4.83 11.40 3.74
C CYS A 91 5.20 10.17 2.93
N ALA A 92 6.11 9.35 3.47
CA ALA A 92 6.56 8.08 2.88
C ALA A 92 5.45 7.04 2.67
N ILE A 93 4.30 7.19 3.34
CA ILE A 93 3.13 6.31 3.19
C ILE A 93 2.38 6.57 1.86
N ALA A 94 2.51 7.76 1.27
CA ALA A 94 1.68 8.13 0.12
C ALA A 94 1.77 7.17 -1.09
N PRO A 95 2.95 6.63 -1.48
CA PRO A 95 3.02 5.61 -2.51
C PRO A 95 2.35 4.28 -2.15
N VAL A 96 2.29 3.92 -0.86
CA VAL A 96 1.64 2.69 -0.39
C VAL A 96 0.14 2.73 -0.67
N LEU A 97 -0.49 3.90 -0.50
CA LEU A 97 -1.90 4.13 -0.83
C LEU A 97 -2.20 4.01 -2.33
N GLN A 98 -1.18 4.03 -3.18
CA GLN A 98 -1.30 3.88 -4.63
C GLN A 98 -0.95 2.48 -5.12
N PHE A 99 -0.71 1.53 -4.21
CA PHE A 99 -0.45 0.14 -4.60
C PHE A 99 -1.62 -0.46 -5.37
N HIS A 100 -1.28 -1.43 -6.23
CA HIS A 100 -2.20 -2.10 -7.14
C HIS A 100 -3.36 -2.83 -6.45
N SER A 101 -3.20 -3.20 -5.17
CA SER A 101 -4.28 -3.77 -4.37
C SER A 101 -4.06 -3.52 -2.88
N THR A 102 -5.13 -3.63 -2.10
CA THR A 102 -5.08 -3.48 -0.63
C THR A 102 -4.27 -4.55 0.09
N ILE A 103 -3.99 -5.68 -0.55
CA ILE A 103 -3.20 -6.78 0.03
C ILE A 103 -1.85 -6.29 0.50
N VAL A 104 -1.24 -5.37 -0.26
CA VAL A 104 0.09 -4.86 0.02
C VAL A 104 0.09 -3.48 0.67
N MET A 105 -1.08 -2.93 1.01
CA MET A 105 -1.21 -1.64 1.70
C MET A 105 -0.89 -1.78 3.19
N ASN A 106 0.34 -2.23 3.45
CA ASN A 106 0.89 -2.52 4.75
C ASN A 106 2.28 -1.92 4.81
N TYR A 107 2.71 -1.48 5.98
CA TYR A 107 4.04 -0.90 6.13
C TYR A 107 4.57 -1.10 7.55
N ILE A 108 5.88 -0.91 7.68
CA ILE A 108 6.62 -1.04 8.93
C ILE A 108 7.37 0.27 9.12
N THR A 109 7.14 0.90 10.25
CA THR A 109 7.90 2.05 10.73
C THR A 109 9.04 1.55 11.64
N ALA A 110 9.81 2.44 12.24
CA ALA A 110 10.78 2.04 13.25
C ALA A 110 10.13 1.34 14.46
N ASP A 111 8.92 1.76 14.83
CA ASP A 111 8.29 1.39 16.09
C ASP A 111 7.06 0.49 15.91
N ASN A 112 6.50 0.39 14.70
CA ASN A 112 5.21 -0.28 14.46
C ASN A 112 5.14 -1.06 13.14
N ILE A 113 4.46 -2.21 13.17
CA ILE A 113 3.95 -2.92 11.99
C ILE A 113 2.49 -2.51 11.78
N VAL A 114 2.14 -2.11 10.56
CA VAL A 114 0.82 -1.56 10.23
C VAL A 114 0.19 -2.30 9.05
N CYS A 115 -1.07 -2.72 9.23
CA CYS A 115 -1.93 -3.26 8.16
C CYS A 115 -3.16 -2.36 8.01
N MET A 116 -3.34 -1.74 6.84
CA MET A 116 -4.47 -0.81 6.61
C MET A 116 -5.81 -1.54 6.44
N TYR A 117 -5.77 -2.79 5.99
CA TYR A 117 -6.95 -3.62 5.72
C TYR A 117 -6.80 -5.02 6.34
N PRO A 118 -6.73 -5.13 7.69
CA PRO A 118 -6.46 -6.40 8.36
C PRO A 118 -7.53 -7.44 8.09
N LYS A 119 -8.81 -7.05 8.11
CA LYS A 119 -9.93 -7.95 7.79
C LYS A 119 -9.78 -8.59 6.41
N TRP A 120 -9.31 -7.87 5.41
CA TRP A 120 -9.11 -8.42 4.06
C TRP A 120 -7.84 -9.23 3.96
N THR A 121 -6.73 -8.64 4.39
CA THR A 121 -5.39 -9.24 4.30
C THR A 121 -5.34 -10.58 5.01
N CYS A 122 -5.83 -10.67 6.25
CA CYS A 122 -5.85 -11.91 7.04
C CYS A 122 -6.79 -12.97 6.45
N ASN A 123 -7.82 -12.58 5.72
CA ASN A 123 -8.72 -13.50 5.01
C ASN A 123 -8.24 -13.82 3.58
N ARG A 124 -7.00 -13.46 3.22
CA ARG A 124 -6.43 -13.60 1.87
C ARG A 124 -7.32 -12.99 0.78
N LYS A 125 -7.99 -11.88 1.09
CA LYS A 125 -8.79 -11.10 0.15
C LYS A 125 -8.13 -9.74 -0.05
N GLY A 126 -8.37 -9.13 -1.20
CA GLY A 126 -7.95 -7.77 -1.46
C GLY A 126 -8.80 -7.11 -2.51
N PHE A 127 -8.85 -5.79 -2.46
CA PHE A 127 -9.49 -4.97 -3.48
C PHE A 127 -8.42 -4.41 -4.41
N ILE A 128 -8.63 -4.55 -5.72
CA ILE A 128 -7.79 -3.94 -6.75
C ILE A 128 -8.02 -2.44 -6.68
N ASN A 129 -6.93 -1.68 -6.62
CA ASN A 129 -7.03 -0.23 -6.50
C ASN A 129 -7.68 0.35 -7.78
N PRO A 130 -8.85 1.01 -7.67
CA PRO A 130 -9.61 1.48 -8.83
C PRO A 130 -8.84 2.41 -9.76
N ARG A 131 -7.89 3.14 -9.18
CA ARG A 131 -6.94 3.96 -9.90
C ARG A 131 -6.31 3.26 -11.12
N LEU A 132 -6.08 1.96 -11.05
CA LEU A 132 -5.46 1.19 -12.14
C LEU A 132 -6.30 1.12 -13.41
N TYR A 133 -7.63 1.02 -13.28
CA TYR A 133 -8.54 0.93 -14.42
C TYR A 133 -9.23 2.26 -14.74
N MET A 134 -9.38 3.16 -13.77
CA MET A 134 -9.95 4.49 -14.01
C MET A 134 -8.98 5.43 -14.71
N GLU A 135 -7.67 5.26 -14.51
CA GLU A 135 -6.63 6.12 -15.08
C GLU A 135 -5.87 5.44 -16.24
N ASP A 136 -6.34 4.28 -16.72
CA ASP A 136 -5.69 3.43 -17.72
C ASP A 136 -4.21 3.13 -17.40
N LYS A 137 -3.92 2.89 -16.12
CA LYS A 137 -2.56 2.64 -15.59
C LYS A 137 -2.20 1.17 -15.49
N THR A 138 -3.03 0.30 -16.06
CA THR A 138 -2.78 -1.14 -16.06
C THR A 138 -1.72 -1.46 -17.11
N ASN A 139 -0.45 -1.42 -16.68
CA ASN A 139 0.68 -1.89 -17.46
C ASN A 139 1.03 -3.36 -17.15
N LEU A 140 1.92 -3.94 -17.95
CA LEU A 140 2.37 -5.33 -17.79
C LEU A 140 2.88 -5.62 -16.36
N ARG A 141 3.65 -4.69 -15.77
CA ARG A 141 4.18 -4.84 -14.40
C ARG A 141 3.07 -4.90 -13.34
N THR A 142 2.01 -4.12 -13.53
CA THR A 142 0.84 -4.13 -12.64
C THR A 142 0.10 -5.45 -12.74
N ALA A 143 -0.12 -5.93 -13.97
CA ALA A 143 -0.74 -7.24 -14.21
C ALA A 143 0.10 -8.37 -13.59
N GLU A 144 1.42 -8.35 -13.78
CA GLU A 144 2.36 -9.30 -13.17
C GLU A 144 2.29 -9.26 -11.63
N ALA A 145 2.22 -8.08 -11.03
CA ALA A 145 2.09 -7.92 -9.59
C ALA A 145 0.76 -8.50 -9.06
N LEU A 146 -0.35 -8.22 -9.72
CA LEU A 146 -1.66 -8.80 -9.37
C LEU A 146 -1.64 -10.33 -9.50
N MET A 147 -1.07 -10.85 -10.60
CA MET A 147 -0.94 -12.28 -10.83
C MET A 147 -0.03 -12.96 -9.81
N LYS A 148 1.05 -12.30 -9.38
CA LYS A 148 1.94 -12.76 -8.29
C LYS A 148 1.15 -13.00 -7.01
N TYR A 149 0.26 -12.08 -6.59
CA TYR A 149 -0.55 -12.29 -5.38
C TYR A 149 -1.69 -13.30 -5.58
N LYS A 150 -2.29 -13.36 -6.76
CA LYS A 150 -3.25 -14.43 -7.09
C LYS A 150 -2.62 -15.83 -6.98
N LYS A 151 -1.41 -16.02 -7.51
CA LYS A 151 -0.64 -17.28 -7.38
C LYS A 151 -0.28 -17.63 -5.94
N ARG A 152 -0.19 -16.64 -5.05
CA ARG A 152 0.03 -16.82 -3.60
C ARG A 152 -1.25 -17.16 -2.84
N GLY A 153 -2.36 -17.38 -3.53
CA GLY A 153 -3.64 -17.79 -2.95
C GLY A 153 -4.51 -16.65 -2.45
N PHE A 154 -4.24 -15.41 -2.88
CA PHE A 154 -5.13 -14.28 -2.61
C PHE A 154 -6.27 -14.18 -3.63
N ARG A 155 -7.47 -13.88 -3.15
CA ARG A 155 -8.61 -13.49 -3.97
C ARG A 155 -8.65 -11.97 -4.14
N LEU A 156 -8.47 -11.51 -5.38
CA LEU A 156 -8.57 -10.11 -5.75
C LEU A 156 -9.97 -9.78 -6.28
N CYS A 157 -10.59 -8.76 -5.71
CA CYS A 157 -11.89 -8.21 -6.13
C CYS A 157 -11.65 -6.89 -6.86
N ALA A 158 -12.32 -6.66 -7.99
CA ALA A 158 -12.28 -5.39 -8.72
C ALA A 158 -13.54 -4.55 -8.49
N GLU A 159 -14.65 -5.22 -8.21
CA GLU A 159 -15.96 -4.60 -8.04
C GLU A 159 -16.38 -4.63 -6.56
N PRO A 160 -16.91 -3.52 -6.01
CA PRO A 160 -17.25 -3.46 -4.59
C PRO A 160 -18.25 -4.52 -4.13
N PHE A 161 -19.19 -4.95 -4.98
CA PHE A 161 -20.16 -5.98 -4.62
C PHE A 161 -19.51 -7.35 -4.35
N GLN A 162 -18.30 -7.60 -4.88
CA GLN A 162 -17.55 -8.83 -4.65
C GLN A 162 -16.95 -8.90 -3.23
N LEU A 163 -16.99 -7.80 -2.48
CA LEU A 163 -16.56 -7.69 -1.09
C LEU A 163 -17.65 -8.17 -0.10
N GLY A 164 -18.86 -8.44 -0.59
CA GLY A 164 -20.01 -8.85 0.22
C GLY A 164 -20.90 -7.68 0.64
N MET A 165 -21.88 -7.97 1.49
CA MET A 165 -22.81 -6.95 2.00
C MET A 165 -22.07 -5.94 2.86
N HIS A 166 -22.24 -4.67 2.54
CA HIS A 166 -21.64 -3.55 3.28
C HIS A 166 -22.51 -2.30 3.11
N ASN A 167 -22.43 -1.40 4.08
CA ASN A 167 -23.04 -0.07 4.01
C ASN A 167 -22.11 0.84 3.23
N CYS A 168 -22.50 1.22 2.02
CA CYS A 168 -21.69 2.06 1.15
C CYS A 168 -21.33 3.39 1.86
N ASN A 169 -20.08 3.84 1.73
CA ASN A 169 -19.47 4.98 2.44
C ASN A 169 -19.29 4.86 3.97
N ARG A 170 -19.85 3.83 4.62
CA ARG A 170 -19.82 3.69 6.09
C ARG A 170 -19.05 2.46 6.57
N SER A 171 -19.28 1.33 5.92
CA SER A 171 -18.56 0.12 6.25
C SER A 171 -17.09 0.29 5.91
N ILE A 172 -16.22 -0.16 6.80
CA ILE A 172 -14.78 -0.06 6.61
C ILE A 172 -14.26 -0.85 5.40
N ASP A 173 -15.02 -1.88 5.03
CA ASP A 173 -14.81 -2.69 3.84
C ASP A 173 -15.42 -2.05 2.57
N CYS A 174 -16.00 -0.86 2.67
CA CYS A 174 -16.44 -0.14 1.48
C CYS A 174 -15.24 0.58 0.87
N PRO A 175 -14.94 0.41 -0.42
CA PRO A 175 -13.86 1.16 -1.05
C PRO A 175 -14.14 2.67 -1.11
N HIS A 176 -15.40 3.08 -0.98
CA HIS A 176 -15.80 4.50 -0.89
C HIS A 176 -15.78 5.06 0.54
N ALA A 177 -15.57 4.23 1.57
CA ALA A 177 -15.41 4.75 2.93
C ALA A 177 -14.13 5.60 3.02
N THR A 178 -14.24 6.73 3.72
CA THR A 178 -13.08 7.55 4.05
C THR A 178 -12.32 6.89 5.19
N ARG A 179 -11.03 6.66 4.97
CA ARG A 179 -10.09 6.01 5.88
C ARG A 179 -9.04 7.00 6.35
N THR A 180 -8.46 6.75 7.51
CA THR A 180 -7.33 7.54 8.01
C THR A 180 -6.25 6.66 8.61
N THR A 181 -5.00 7.13 8.69
CA THR A 181 -3.90 6.35 9.28
C THR A 181 -4.07 6.08 10.78
N VAL A 182 -5.10 6.66 11.39
CA VAL A 182 -5.43 6.58 12.80
C VAL A 182 -6.85 6.03 13.03
N ASP A 183 -7.49 5.43 12.03
CA ASP A 183 -8.82 4.83 12.23
C ASP A 183 -8.76 3.51 13.03
N GLU A 184 -9.83 3.19 13.76
CA GLU A 184 -9.92 2.03 14.69
C GLU A 184 -9.87 0.66 14.02
N HIS A 185 -9.89 0.62 12.70
CA HIS A 185 -9.99 -0.61 11.94
C HIS A 185 -8.68 -0.99 11.23
N MET A 186 -7.65 -0.17 11.36
CA MET A 186 -6.30 -0.56 11.02
C MET A 186 -5.70 -1.44 12.13
N PHE A 187 -4.81 -2.35 11.75
CA PHE A 187 -4.04 -3.11 12.72
C PHE A 187 -2.68 -2.46 12.91
N HIS A 188 -2.33 -2.19 14.17
CA HIS A 188 -1.05 -1.63 14.58
C HIS A 188 -0.44 -2.53 15.65
N TRP A 189 0.79 -2.97 15.41
CA TRP A 189 1.57 -3.73 16.37
C TRP A 189 2.82 -2.95 16.72
N ASN A 190 2.94 -2.54 17.98
CA ASN A 190 4.12 -1.83 18.45
C ASN A 190 5.24 -2.84 18.74
N ILE A 191 6.37 -2.62 18.07
CA ILE A 191 7.53 -3.52 18.08
C ILE A 191 8.25 -3.44 19.43
N ASN A 192 8.32 -2.25 20.04
CA ASN A 192 9.11 -2.01 21.25
C ASN A 192 8.50 -2.65 22.50
N ASN A 193 7.17 -2.66 22.60
CA ASN A 193 6.47 -3.23 23.76
C ASN A 193 5.73 -4.55 23.45
N GLY A 194 5.73 -4.99 22.19
CA GLY A 194 5.08 -6.25 21.77
C GLY A 194 3.57 -6.24 21.95
N THR A 195 2.92 -5.07 21.89
CA THR A 195 1.47 -4.95 22.06
C THR A 195 0.77 -4.60 20.76
N ALA A 196 -0.38 -5.22 20.54
CA ALA A 196 -1.35 -4.72 19.56
C ALA A 196 -1.97 -3.45 20.14
N VAL A 197 -1.77 -2.32 19.48
CA VAL A 197 -2.28 -1.03 19.94
C VAL A 197 -3.56 -0.74 19.17
N GLY A 198 -4.68 -0.58 19.88
CA GLY A 198 -5.87 0.07 19.31
C GLY A 198 -5.52 1.54 19.05
N THR A 199 -5.92 2.10 17.92
CA THR A 199 -5.51 3.44 17.43
C THR A 199 -5.97 4.63 18.28
N THR A 200 -6.58 4.40 19.44
CA THR A 200 -6.90 5.48 20.41
C THR A 200 -5.68 6.11 21.05
N MET A 201 -4.49 5.52 20.94
CA MET A 201 -3.24 6.19 21.34
C MET A 201 -2.64 6.96 20.15
N MET A 202 -3.07 8.21 19.98
CA MET A 202 -2.45 9.17 19.05
C MET A 202 -1.01 9.54 19.46
N ASP A 203 -0.65 9.36 20.73
CA ASP A 203 0.61 9.88 21.32
C ASP A 203 1.88 9.13 20.88
N CYS A 204 1.77 8.07 20.07
CA CYS A 204 2.90 7.25 19.63
C CYS A 204 3.19 7.32 18.12
N TRP A 205 2.59 8.27 17.40
CA TRP A 205 2.72 8.39 15.94
C TRP A 205 3.44 9.67 15.53
N ASP A 206 4.74 9.56 15.28
CA ASP A 206 5.55 10.62 14.64
C ASP A 206 5.25 10.79 13.12
N MET A 207 4.20 10.14 12.60
CA MET A 207 3.84 10.17 11.17
C MET A 207 2.59 11.02 10.94
N PRO A 208 2.50 11.75 9.82
CA PRO A 208 1.34 12.59 9.53
C PRO A 208 0.06 11.76 9.34
N ILE A 209 -1.07 12.32 9.77
CA ILE A 209 -2.39 11.75 9.51
C ILE A 209 -2.69 11.88 8.02
N ILE A 210 -2.91 10.75 7.34
CA ILE A 210 -3.32 10.73 5.94
C ILE A 210 -4.76 10.25 5.86
N VAL A 211 -5.55 10.93 5.03
CA VAL A 211 -6.94 10.58 4.72
C VAL A 211 -7.01 10.06 3.28
N TRP A 212 -7.71 8.95 3.05
CA TRP A 212 -7.89 8.41 1.70
C TRP A 212 -9.23 7.66 1.54
N SER A 213 -9.59 7.40 0.30
CA SER A 213 -10.59 6.41 -0.10
C SER A 213 -10.10 5.70 -1.36
N LEU A 214 -10.53 4.46 -1.60
CA LEU A 214 -10.16 3.71 -2.81
C LEU A 214 -11.04 4.09 -4.00
N GLY A 215 -12.31 4.40 -3.76
CA GLY A 215 -13.30 4.77 -4.78
C GLY A 215 -13.72 3.60 -5.68
N GLY A 216 -13.79 3.86 -6.99
CA GLY A 216 -14.17 2.88 -8.02
C GLY A 216 -15.64 2.92 -8.42
N HIS A 217 -16.13 1.83 -9.02
CA HIS A 217 -17.54 1.73 -9.39
C HIS A 217 -18.47 1.80 -8.17
N GLY A 218 -19.74 2.18 -8.39
CA GLY A 218 -20.74 2.21 -7.31
C GLY A 218 -20.94 0.84 -6.65
N CYS A 219 -21.30 0.83 -5.35
CA CYS A 219 -21.49 -0.40 -4.57
C CYS A 219 -22.75 -1.20 -4.95
N THR A 220 -23.61 -0.69 -5.83
CA THR A 220 -24.88 -1.32 -6.18
C THR A 220 -24.64 -2.61 -6.97
N THR A 221 -25.47 -3.62 -6.71
CA THR A 221 -25.40 -4.95 -7.35
C THR A 221 -25.57 -4.86 -8.87
N GLU A 222 -25.04 -5.86 -9.58
CA GLU A 222 -25.12 -6.02 -11.04
C GLU A 222 -26.56 -5.94 -11.58
N SER A 223 -27.55 -6.32 -10.77
CA SER A 223 -28.99 -6.21 -11.06
C SER A 223 -29.47 -4.78 -11.32
N ASN A 224 -28.86 -3.76 -10.72
CA ASN A 224 -29.24 -2.36 -10.92
C ASN A 224 -28.59 -1.71 -12.16
N ARG A 225 -27.55 -2.32 -12.74
CA ARG A 225 -26.99 -1.82 -14.01
C ARG A 225 -27.89 -2.11 -15.21
N ARG A 226 -28.70 -3.18 -15.16
CA ARG A 226 -29.71 -3.46 -16.21
C ARG A 226 -30.92 -2.54 -16.13
N SER A 227 -31.31 -2.06 -14.94
CA SER A 227 -32.42 -1.12 -14.79
C SER A 227 -32.03 0.34 -15.07
N LEU A 228 -30.76 0.72 -14.92
CA LEU A 228 -30.28 2.07 -15.30
C LEU A 228 -30.18 2.28 -16.81
N ASN A 229 -29.96 1.22 -17.60
CA ASN A 229 -29.99 1.31 -19.07
C ASN A 229 -31.41 1.52 -19.65
N HIS A 230 -32.46 1.44 -18.84
CA HIS A 230 -33.84 1.74 -19.26
C HIS A 230 -34.35 3.13 -18.84
N ILE A 231 -33.56 3.93 -18.13
CA ILE A 231 -33.97 5.28 -17.65
C ILE A 231 -33.21 6.42 -18.36
N LEU A 232 -32.36 6.11 -19.35
CA LEU A 232 -31.73 7.10 -20.23
C LEU A 232 -32.22 7.00 -21.68
N VAL A 233 -33.53 6.85 -21.89
CA VAL A 233 -34.23 7.32 -23.11
C VAL A 233 -35.69 7.62 -22.73
N ALA A 234 -35.99 8.86 -22.35
CA ALA A 234 -37.27 9.53 -22.64
C ALA A 234 -37.21 10.99 -22.14
N ALA A 235 -37.18 11.90 -23.13
CA ALA A 235 -37.54 13.33 -23.14
C ALA A 235 -36.88 14.27 -22.12
#